data_AF-A0A933GZ99-F1
#
_entry.id   AF-A0A933GZ99-F1
#
_cell.length_a   1.000
_cell.length_b   1.000
_cell.length_c   1.000
_cell.angle_alpha   90.00
_cell.angle_beta   90.00
_cell.angle_gamma   90.00
#
_symmetry.space_group_name_H-M   'P 1'
#
loop_
_entity.id
_entity.type
_entity.pdbx_description
1 polymer ?
#
loop_
_entity_poly.entity_id
_entity_poly.type
_entity_poly.pdbx_seq_one_letter_code
_entity_poly.pdbx_strand_id
1 'polypeptide(L)'
;MREARAGGRVVLALLALLGGSAAAQEDEGRRALEEAQRLAASGRKDRAIEIALTLIRERPDDPWRPSAHFFLALLYHERRQFRTQLAHAEEALARAPEAPWRDGAELARATALAGVGRALEARPIVERLMNGAPHESVREEAASRWKTFSLFGEPAPALSVERWLRGPVRDLASLKGRVVLVLFFEGCAGCSAAYPEVLEIQGRHSAKDIHTIGIAVGGGEAWLAGQEKRLHSIAADRSGKETWDRYQGAGSP
;
A
#
# COMPACT_ATOMS: atom_id res chain seq x y z
N MET A 1 -16.51 3.55 15.55
CA MET A 1 -15.38 4.47 15.27
C MET A 1 -14.33 4.34 16.36
N ARG A 2 -13.36 3.43 16.19
CA ARG A 2 -12.05 3.39 16.90
C ARG A 2 -11.18 2.28 16.28
N GLU A 3 -11.03 2.30 14.96
CA GLU A 3 -9.84 1.67 14.35
C GLU A 3 -8.69 2.64 14.57
N ALA A 4 -7.99 2.50 15.70
CA ALA A 4 -6.68 3.09 15.84
C ALA A 4 -5.81 2.52 14.71
N ARG A 5 -5.40 3.41 13.78
CA ARG A 5 -4.65 3.09 12.56
C ARG A 5 -3.50 2.15 12.90
N ALA A 6 -3.59 0.89 12.47
CA ALA A 6 -2.55 -0.13 12.68
C ALA A 6 -1.15 0.38 12.24
N GLY A 7 -1.10 1.25 11.23
CA GLY A 7 0.13 1.88 10.76
C GLY A 7 0.86 2.77 11.78
N GLY A 8 0.20 3.31 12.80
CA GLY A 8 0.84 4.18 13.79
C GLY A 8 1.78 3.45 14.77
N ARG A 9 1.51 2.17 15.07
CA ARG A 9 2.31 1.39 16.02
C ARG A 9 3.64 0.92 15.41
N VAL A 10 3.64 0.61 14.12
CA VAL A 10 4.84 0.16 13.39
C VAL A 10 5.87 1.28 13.26
N VAL A 11 5.41 2.51 12.99
CA VAL A 11 6.29 3.69 12.92
C VAL A 11 7.02 3.91 14.24
N LEU A 12 6.34 3.80 15.39
CA LEU A 12 6.97 3.99 16.71
C LEU A 12 8.01 2.91 17.05
N ALA A 13 7.75 1.65 16.68
CA ALA A 13 8.70 0.55 16.93
C ALA A 13 9.99 0.69 16.10
N LEU A 14 9.90 1.18 14.87
CA LEU A 14 11.05 1.36 13.97
C LEU A 14 11.95 2.54 14.38
N LEU A 15 11.42 3.55 15.08
CA LEU A 15 12.21 4.70 15.55
C LEU A 15 13.11 4.38 16.74
N ALA A 16 12.82 3.30 17.48
CA ALA A 16 13.62 2.89 18.64
C ALA A 16 15.00 2.30 18.29
N LEU A 17 15.29 2.03 17.01
CA LEU A 17 16.51 1.35 16.53
C LEU A 17 17.68 2.30 16.22
N LEU A 18 17.61 3.55 16.65
CA LEU A 18 18.49 4.65 16.24
C LEU A 18 19.53 5.05 17.31
N GLY A 19 20.28 4.13 17.91
CA GLY A 19 21.24 4.45 19.00
C GLY A 19 22.71 4.03 18.75
N GLY A 20 23.65 4.99 18.79
CA GLY A 20 25.12 4.83 18.75
C GLY A 20 25.85 6.18 18.92
N SER A 21 27.10 6.19 19.42
CA SER A 21 27.81 7.38 19.97
C SER A 21 29.18 7.69 19.32
N ALA A 22 29.40 8.95 18.96
CA ALA A 22 30.64 9.74 19.00
C ALA A 22 30.37 11.27 18.97
N ALA A 23 31.41 12.06 19.21
CA ALA A 23 31.52 13.50 19.47
C ALA A 23 30.49 14.50 18.86
N ALA A 24 30.05 15.44 19.72
CA ALA A 24 29.41 16.77 19.53
C ALA A 24 28.65 17.12 18.22
N GLN A 25 29.23 16.90 17.04
CA GLN A 25 28.51 17.02 15.76
C GLN A 25 27.46 15.91 15.60
N GLU A 26 27.73 14.69 16.06
CA GLU A 26 26.70 13.64 16.03
C GLU A 26 25.52 13.96 16.95
N ASP A 27 25.74 14.77 17.99
CA ASP A 27 24.70 15.11 18.95
C ASP A 27 23.67 16.08 18.34
N GLU A 28 24.05 16.92 17.38
CA GLU A 28 23.12 17.86 16.78
C GLU A 28 22.22 17.23 15.70
N GLY A 29 22.78 16.38 14.83
CA GLY A 29 22.00 15.60 13.86
C GLY A 29 21.01 14.66 14.55
N ARG A 30 21.47 13.96 15.61
CA ARG A 30 20.62 13.13 16.46
C ARG A 30 19.47 13.93 17.08
N ARG A 31 19.78 15.03 17.77
CA ARG A 31 18.75 15.87 18.42
C ARG A 31 17.74 16.42 17.42
N ALA A 32 18.17 16.83 16.23
CA ALA A 32 17.26 17.28 15.18
C ALA A 32 16.30 16.16 14.75
N LEU A 33 16.80 14.94 14.58
CA LEU A 33 15.97 13.80 14.21
C LEU A 33 15.01 13.39 15.34
N GLU A 34 15.48 13.34 16.59
CA GLU A 34 14.65 13.06 17.77
C GLU A 34 13.52 14.10 17.92
N GLU A 35 13.84 15.38 17.70
CA GLU A 35 12.84 16.45 17.72
C GLU A 35 11.80 16.27 16.60
N ALA A 36 12.25 15.95 15.39
CA ALA A 36 11.36 15.66 14.27
C ALA A 36 10.42 14.48 14.59
N GLN A 37 10.94 13.41 15.20
CA GLN A 37 10.15 12.25 15.63
C GLN A 37 9.11 12.63 16.69
N ARG A 38 9.50 13.41 17.70
CA ARG A 38 8.59 13.91 18.76
C ARG A 38 7.48 14.77 18.18
N LEU A 39 7.81 15.63 17.21
CA LEU A 39 6.82 16.46 16.51
C LEU A 39 5.86 15.61 15.68
N ALA A 40 6.35 14.59 14.96
CA ALA A 40 5.48 13.68 14.22
C ALA A 40 4.54 12.90 15.15
N ALA A 41 5.05 12.40 16.27
CA ALA A 41 4.26 11.69 17.30
C ALA A 41 3.17 12.58 17.91
N SER A 42 3.40 13.89 18.04
CA SER A 42 2.39 14.87 18.48
C SER A 42 1.47 15.38 17.36
N GLY A 43 1.54 14.78 16.16
CA GLY A 43 0.71 15.15 15.01
C GLY A 43 1.22 16.34 14.19
N ARG A 44 2.32 16.99 14.61
CA ARG A 44 2.95 18.13 13.92
C ARG A 44 3.86 17.67 12.77
N LYS A 45 3.30 16.88 11.85
CA LYS A 45 4.06 16.18 10.79
C LYS A 45 4.72 17.12 9.79
N ASP A 46 4.12 18.27 9.46
CA ASP A 46 4.75 19.25 8.56
C ASP A 46 6.07 19.78 9.13
N ARG A 47 6.08 20.14 10.41
CA ARG A 47 7.29 20.63 11.08
C ARG A 47 8.35 19.53 11.22
N ALA A 48 7.92 18.29 11.49
CA ALA A 48 8.81 17.14 11.50
C ALA A 48 9.52 16.93 10.15
N ILE A 49 8.77 17.00 9.04
CA ILE A 49 9.33 16.93 7.68
C ILE A 49 10.33 18.07 7.44
N GLU A 50 9.98 19.30 7.82
CA GLU A 50 10.84 20.45 7.64
C GLU A 50 12.19 20.29 8.35
N ILE A 51 12.19 19.81 9.60
CA ILE A 51 13.43 19.59 10.38
C ILE A 51 14.28 18.49 9.72
N ALA A 52 13.68 17.36 9.32
CA ALA A 52 14.42 16.28 8.67
C ALA A 52 15.00 16.71 7.30
N LEU A 53 14.25 17.49 6.52
CA LEU A 53 14.74 18.07 5.26
C LEU A 53 15.87 19.09 5.50
N THR A 54 15.77 19.88 6.56
CA THR A 54 16.80 20.85 6.96
C THR A 54 18.10 20.13 7.30
N LEU A 55 18.03 19.07 8.10
CA LEU A 55 19.17 18.20 8.42
C LEU A 55 19.85 17.66 7.14
N ILE A 56 19.07 17.12 6.20
CA ILE A 56 19.59 16.56 4.95
C ILE A 56 20.28 17.63 4.07
N ARG A 57 19.69 18.82 3.99
CA ARG A 57 20.15 19.90 3.09
C ARG A 57 21.36 20.64 3.64
N GLU A 58 21.33 20.96 4.93
CA GLU A 58 22.34 21.84 5.56
C GLU A 58 23.52 21.05 6.11
N ARG A 59 23.38 19.72 6.26
CA ARG A 59 24.45 18.84 6.75
C ARG A 59 24.57 17.58 5.87
N PRO A 60 25.11 17.71 4.65
CA PRO A 60 25.20 16.60 3.72
C PRO A 60 26.05 15.42 4.24
N ASP A 61 27.00 15.70 5.14
CA ASP A 61 27.93 14.70 5.71
C ASP A 61 27.53 14.23 7.11
N ASP A 62 26.34 14.61 7.61
CA ASP A 62 25.87 14.21 8.94
C ASP A 62 25.60 12.69 9.00
N PRO A 63 26.12 11.97 10.01
CA PRO A 63 25.92 10.52 10.13
C PRO A 63 24.45 10.12 10.32
N TRP A 64 23.57 11.04 10.76
CA TRP A 64 22.14 10.81 10.91
C TRP A 64 21.34 11.06 9.62
N ARG A 65 21.98 11.53 8.57
CA ARG A 65 21.32 11.79 7.27
C ARG A 65 20.60 10.56 6.71
N PRO A 66 21.15 9.33 6.72
CA PRO A 66 20.44 8.14 6.22
C PRO A 66 19.18 7.85 7.05
N SER A 67 19.27 7.99 8.37
CA SER A 67 18.14 7.86 9.29
C SER A 67 17.05 8.90 9.06
N ALA A 68 17.43 10.14 8.71
CA ALA A 68 16.50 11.19 8.33
C ALA A 68 15.78 10.89 7.01
N HIS A 69 16.48 10.32 6.02
CA HIS A 69 15.86 9.82 4.79
C HIS A 69 14.86 8.70 5.09
N PHE A 70 15.23 7.70 5.90
CA PHE A 70 14.29 6.65 6.29
C PHE A 70 13.05 7.21 7.01
N PHE A 71 13.25 8.14 7.96
CA PHE A 71 12.14 8.80 8.66
C PHE A 71 11.20 9.55 7.70
N LEU A 72 11.75 10.29 6.73
CA LEU A 72 10.94 10.96 5.70
C LEU A 72 10.16 9.97 4.84
N ALA A 73 10.74 8.82 4.49
CA ALA A 73 10.00 7.78 3.77
C ALA A 73 8.76 7.33 4.55
N LEU A 74 8.86 7.16 5.87
CA LEU A 74 7.71 6.82 6.73
C LEU A 74 6.65 7.94 6.74
N LEU A 75 7.05 9.21 6.84
CA LEU A 75 6.10 10.33 6.83
C LEU A 75 5.42 10.53 5.47
N TYR A 76 6.15 10.35 4.37
CA TYR A 76 5.59 10.45 3.03
C TYR A 76 4.65 9.29 2.68
N HIS A 77 4.86 8.11 3.27
CA HIS A 77 3.90 7.01 3.19
C HIS A 77 2.52 7.41 3.72
N GLU A 78 2.47 8.03 4.91
CA GLU A 78 1.21 8.45 5.52
C GLU A 78 0.48 9.52 4.70
N ARG A 79 1.21 10.30 3.88
CA ARG A 79 0.67 11.27 2.94
C ARG A 79 0.32 10.69 1.57
N ARG A 80 0.52 9.39 1.37
CA ARG A 80 0.37 8.69 0.07
C ARG A 80 1.22 9.29 -1.06
N GLN A 81 2.35 9.91 -0.71
CA GLN A 81 3.28 10.49 -1.68
C GLN A 81 4.34 9.45 -2.08
N PHE A 82 3.90 8.38 -2.75
CA PHE A 82 4.71 7.18 -2.98
C PHE A 82 5.99 7.40 -3.80
N ARG A 83 6.00 8.35 -4.75
CA ARG A 83 7.24 8.70 -5.48
C ARG A 83 8.30 9.30 -4.56
N THR A 84 7.90 10.24 -3.71
CA THR A 84 8.79 10.88 -2.73
C THR A 84 9.23 9.90 -1.66
N GLN A 85 8.32 9.06 -1.17
CA GLN A 85 8.63 7.95 -0.27
C GLN A 85 9.70 7.03 -0.88
N LEU A 86 9.56 6.63 -2.15
CA LEU A 86 10.49 5.74 -2.83
C LEU A 86 11.91 6.35 -2.87
N ALA A 87 12.01 7.61 -3.30
CA ALA A 87 13.30 8.31 -3.38
C ALA A 87 14.01 8.38 -2.02
N HIS A 88 13.28 8.68 -0.94
CA HIS A 88 13.87 8.72 0.40
C HIS A 88 14.25 7.33 0.92
N ALA A 89 13.45 6.29 0.65
CA ALA A 89 13.80 4.92 1.06
C ALA A 89 15.06 4.42 0.34
N GLU A 90 15.19 4.70 -0.96
CA GLU A 90 16.36 4.33 -1.76
C GLU A 90 17.62 5.07 -1.29
N GLU A 91 17.53 6.37 -1.00
CA GLU A 91 18.66 7.16 -0.49
C GLU A 91 19.11 6.68 0.89
N ALA A 92 18.18 6.30 1.78
CA ALA A 92 18.51 5.73 3.08
C ALA A 92 19.30 4.40 2.95
N LEU A 93 18.81 3.50 2.09
CA LEU A 93 19.43 2.20 1.83
C LEU A 93 20.79 2.32 1.14
N ALA A 94 20.94 3.28 0.21
CA ALA A 94 22.19 3.51 -0.49
C ALA A 94 23.31 4.01 0.45
N ARG A 95 22.96 4.86 1.43
CA ARG A 95 23.94 5.44 2.36
C ARG A 95 24.29 4.55 3.55
N ALA A 96 23.35 3.73 4.00
CA ALA A 96 23.55 2.89 5.19
C ALA A 96 22.98 1.48 4.95
N PRO A 97 23.59 0.69 4.06
CA PRO A 97 23.09 -0.63 3.68
C PRO A 97 23.07 -1.63 4.85
N GLU A 98 23.87 -1.40 5.89
CA GLU A 98 23.98 -2.27 7.06
C GLU A 98 23.34 -1.65 8.33
N ALA A 99 22.52 -0.61 8.18
CA ALA A 99 21.85 0.01 9.32
C ALA A 99 20.86 -0.95 10.01
N PRO A 100 20.67 -0.86 11.34
CA PRO A 100 19.67 -1.69 12.05
C PRO A 100 18.24 -1.55 11.51
N TRP A 101 17.90 -0.40 10.94
CA TRP A 101 16.60 -0.11 10.33
C TRP A 101 16.51 -0.47 8.84
N ARG A 102 17.54 -1.10 8.25
CA ARG A 102 17.60 -1.47 6.82
C ARG A 102 16.35 -2.20 6.35
N ASP A 103 15.91 -3.22 7.08
CA ASP A 103 14.76 -4.02 6.67
C ASP A 103 13.44 -3.23 6.73
N GLY A 104 13.32 -2.29 7.67
CA GLY A 104 12.24 -1.31 7.68
C GLY A 104 12.26 -0.39 6.46
N ALA A 105 13.45 0.05 6.04
CA ALA A 105 13.62 0.86 4.83
C ALA A 105 13.32 0.07 3.54
N GLU A 106 13.72 -1.20 3.46
CA GLU A 106 13.36 -2.10 2.35
C GLU A 106 11.85 -2.33 2.28
N LEU A 107 11.17 -2.48 3.42
CA LEU A 107 9.71 -2.59 3.44
C LEU A 107 9.03 -1.28 3.00
N ALA A 108 9.57 -0.14 3.41
CA ALA A 108 9.11 1.17 2.96
C ALA A 108 9.33 1.35 1.45
N ARG A 109 10.46 0.88 0.90
CA ARG A 109 10.74 0.86 -0.54
C ARG A 109 9.76 -0.03 -1.30
N ALA A 110 9.53 -1.27 -0.85
CA ALA A 110 8.57 -2.19 -1.46
C ALA A 110 7.15 -1.61 -1.46
N THR A 111 6.74 -0.99 -0.36
CA THR A 111 5.47 -0.27 -0.27
C THR A 111 5.37 0.85 -1.31
N ALA A 112 6.42 1.65 -1.44
CA ALA A 112 6.46 2.77 -2.37
C ALA A 112 6.46 2.29 -3.84
N LEU A 113 7.21 1.23 -4.15
CA LEU A 113 7.23 0.57 -5.45
C LEU A 113 5.80 0.14 -5.87
N ALA A 114 5.08 -0.55 -4.99
CA ALA A 114 3.69 -0.91 -5.26
C ALA A 114 2.80 0.33 -5.47
N GLY A 115 2.95 1.36 -4.62
CA GLY A 115 2.20 2.61 -4.72
C GLY A 115 2.43 3.42 -6.01
N VAL A 116 3.56 3.21 -6.70
CA VAL A 116 3.86 3.82 -8.02
C VAL A 116 3.60 2.87 -9.20
N GLY A 117 2.91 1.74 -8.97
CA GLY A 117 2.57 0.76 -10.01
C GLY A 117 3.67 -0.24 -10.35
N ARG A 118 4.75 -0.29 -9.57
CA ARG A 118 5.89 -1.23 -9.73
C ARG A 118 5.76 -2.42 -8.77
N ALA A 119 4.56 -2.96 -8.62
CA ALA A 119 4.26 -4.00 -7.63
C ALA A 119 5.04 -5.32 -7.87
N LEU A 120 5.35 -5.66 -9.13
CA LEU A 120 6.19 -6.82 -9.45
C LEU A 120 7.60 -6.73 -8.87
N GLU A 121 8.15 -5.52 -8.76
CA GLU A 121 9.46 -5.30 -8.14
C GLU A 121 9.37 -5.32 -6.61
N ALA A 122 8.22 -4.96 -6.04
CA ALA A 122 7.98 -5.02 -4.59
C ALA A 122 7.85 -6.46 -4.07
N ARG A 123 7.27 -7.36 -4.88
CA ARG A 123 6.95 -8.74 -4.50
C ARG A 123 8.15 -9.52 -3.92
N PRO A 124 9.31 -9.67 -4.60
CA PRO A 124 10.43 -10.42 -4.06
C PRO A 124 11.02 -9.80 -2.79
N ILE A 125 10.92 -8.47 -2.62
CA ILE A 125 11.38 -7.78 -1.42
C ILE A 125 10.52 -8.16 -0.22
N VAL A 126 9.19 -8.12 -0.38
CA VAL A 126 8.24 -8.48 0.68
C VAL A 126 8.36 -9.96 1.06
N GLU A 127 8.50 -10.86 0.08
CA GLU A 127 8.70 -12.28 0.32
C GLU A 127 9.95 -12.56 1.18
N ARG A 128 11.09 -11.97 0.81
CA ARG A 128 12.33 -12.09 1.56
C ARG A 128 12.17 -11.57 2.99
N LEU A 129 11.54 -10.40 3.16
CA LEU A 129 11.37 -9.79 4.48
C LEU A 129 10.44 -10.61 5.37
N MET A 130 9.33 -11.11 4.83
CA MET A 130 8.40 -11.98 5.56
C MET A 130 9.10 -13.23 6.10
N ASN A 131 9.97 -13.85 5.29
CA ASN A 131 10.62 -15.11 5.62
C ASN A 131 11.94 -14.97 6.40
N GLY A 132 12.58 -13.80 6.36
CA GLY A 132 13.97 -13.66 6.81
C GLY A 132 14.32 -12.39 7.57
N ALA A 133 13.42 -11.42 7.72
CA ALA A 133 13.75 -10.22 8.50
C ALA A 133 13.97 -10.59 9.98
N PRO A 134 15.01 -10.05 10.65
CA PRO A 134 15.31 -10.34 12.04
C PRO A 134 14.24 -9.79 12.99
N HIS A 135 13.67 -8.62 12.67
CA HIS A 135 12.63 -7.97 13.46
C HIS A 135 11.24 -8.53 13.15
N GLU A 136 10.53 -9.01 14.18
CA GLU A 136 9.19 -9.58 14.08
C GLU A 136 8.17 -8.60 13.49
N SER A 137 8.19 -7.35 13.92
CA SER A 137 7.30 -6.31 13.40
C SER A 137 7.45 -6.09 11.89
N VAL A 138 8.66 -6.26 11.35
CA VAL A 138 8.91 -6.19 9.91
C VAL A 138 8.34 -7.42 9.20
N ARG A 139 8.50 -8.62 9.78
CA ARG A 139 7.92 -9.86 9.22
C ARG A 139 6.40 -9.80 9.18
N GLU A 140 5.76 -9.33 10.25
CA GLU A 140 4.30 -9.20 10.34
C GLU A 140 3.74 -8.21 9.31
N GLU A 141 4.34 -7.02 9.20
CA GLU A 141 3.92 -6.03 8.20
C GLU A 141 4.20 -6.56 6.78
N ALA A 142 5.34 -7.24 6.54
CA ALA A 142 5.61 -7.89 5.27
C ALA A 142 4.58 -8.97 4.94
N ALA A 143 4.21 -9.83 5.89
CA ALA A 143 3.16 -10.84 5.71
C ALA A 143 1.80 -10.21 5.40
N SER A 144 1.46 -9.09 6.05
CA SER A 144 0.26 -8.31 5.74
C SER A 144 0.27 -7.81 4.30
N ARG A 145 1.39 -7.27 3.81
CA ARG A 145 1.52 -6.82 2.41
C ARG A 145 1.55 -7.98 1.41
N TRP A 146 2.11 -9.12 1.79
CA TRP A 146 2.20 -10.30 0.94
C TRP A 146 0.82 -10.76 0.44
N LYS A 147 -0.21 -10.66 1.29
CA LYS A 147 -1.61 -11.00 0.91
C LYS A 147 -2.07 -10.26 -0.35
N THR A 148 -1.70 -8.99 -0.48
CA THR A 148 -1.99 -8.19 -1.68
C THR A 148 -0.97 -8.45 -2.78
N PHE A 149 0.31 -8.62 -2.42
CA PHE A 149 1.39 -8.63 -3.40
C PHE A 149 1.56 -9.97 -4.14
N SER A 150 1.14 -11.07 -3.53
CA SER A 150 1.23 -12.42 -4.09
C SER A 150 0.42 -12.59 -5.38
N LEU A 151 -0.62 -11.77 -5.59
CA LEU A 151 -1.47 -11.82 -6.77
C LEU A 151 -0.86 -11.10 -7.99
N PHE A 152 0.13 -10.23 -7.82
CA PHE A 152 0.73 -9.53 -8.96
C PHE A 152 1.58 -10.47 -9.81
N GLY A 153 1.32 -10.46 -11.11
CA GLY A 153 2.02 -11.30 -12.09
C GLY A 153 1.43 -12.70 -12.25
N GLU A 154 0.57 -13.11 -11.32
CA GLU A 154 -0.16 -14.37 -11.41
C GLU A 154 -1.38 -14.24 -12.34
N PRO A 155 -1.84 -15.34 -12.94
CA PRO A 155 -3.14 -15.38 -13.60
C PRO A 155 -4.24 -14.93 -12.64
N ALA A 156 -5.12 -14.04 -13.09
CA ALA A 156 -6.25 -13.59 -12.28
C ALA A 156 -7.12 -14.79 -11.85
N PRO A 157 -7.49 -14.91 -10.55
CA PRO A 157 -8.35 -15.98 -10.09
C PRO A 157 -9.68 -16.02 -10.86
N ALA A 158 -10.16 -17.21 -11.19
CA ALA A 158 -11.45 -17.35 -11.87
C ALA A 158 -12.60 -16.81 -10.99
N LEU A 159 -13.56 -16.12 -11.62
CA LEU A 159 -14.76 -15.63 -10.94
C LEU A 159 -15.66 -16.81 -10.54
N SER A 160 -16.06 -16.89 -9.28
CA SER A 160 -17.07 -17.83 -8.79
C SER A 160 -18.40 -17.10 -8.59
N VAL A 161 -19.14 -16.97 -9.69
CA VAL A 161 -20.42 -16.25 -9.71
C VAL A 161 -21.59 -17.24 -9.72
N GLU A 162 -22.68 -16.91 -9.02
CA GLU A 162 -23.93 -17.66 -9.04
C GLU A 162 -24.71 -17.37 -10.31
N ARG A 163 -24.89 -16.07 -10.59
CA ARG A 163 -25.66 -15.56 -11.72
C ARG A 163 -25.19 -14.17 -12.12
N TRP A 164 -25.43 -13.81 -13.38
CA TRP A 164 -25.22 -12.46 -13.88
C TRP A 164 -26.49 -11.65 -13.69
N LEU A 165 -26.36 -10.53 -12.96
CA LEU A 165 -27.45 -9.59 -12.73
C LEU A 165 -27.64 -8.65 -13.93
N ARG A 166 -26.56 -8.40 -14.68
CA ARG A 166 -26.57 -7.53 -15.85
C ARG A 166 -25.40 -7.80 -16.79
N GLY A 167 -25.64 -7.59 -18.08
CA GLY A 167 -24.65 -7.72 -19.12
C GLY A 167 -24.44 -9.17 -19.56
N PRO A 168 -23.60 -9.41 -20.59
CA PRO A 168 -23.29 -10.76 -21.04
C PRO A 168 -22.55 -11.54 -19.95
N VAL A 169 -22.73 -12.86 -19.93
CA VAL A 169 -21.88 -13.79 -19.19
C VAL A 169 -20.45 -13.61 -19.69
N ARG A 170 -19.51 -13.36 -18.78
CA ARG A 170 -18.09 -13.18 -19.11
C ARG A 170 -17.23 -14.03 -18.20
N ASP A 171 -16.55 -15.01 -18.77
CA ASP A 171 -15.35 -15.54 -18.13
C ASP A 171 -14.17 -14.59 -18.39
N LEU A 172 -13.16 -14.62 -17.52
CA LEU A 172 -11.96 -13.78 -17.67
C LEU A 172 -11.12 -14.17 -18.90
N ALA A 173 -11.21 -15.43 -19.35
CA ALA A 173 -10.46 -15.91 -20.51
C ALA A 173 -10.92 -15.20 -21.81
N SER A 174 -12.21 -14.92 -21.94
CA SER A 174 -12.84 -14.18 -23.04
C SER A 174 -12.46 -12.70 -23.06
N LEU A 175 -11.90 -12.19 -21.95
CA LEU A 175 -11.41 -10.81 -21.81
C LEU A 175 -9.89 -10.71 -21.90
N LYS A 176 -9.18 -11.79 -22.30
CA LYS A 176 -7.73 -11.77 -22.45
C LYS A 176 -7.29 -10.66 -23.42
N GLY A 177 -6.24 -9.92 -23.03
CA GLY A 177 -5.74 -8.78 -23.79
C GLY A 177 -6.41 -7.44 -23.45
N ARG A 178 -7.45 -7.46 -22.60
CA ARG A 178 -8.11 -6.25 -22.07
C ARG A 178 -7.67 -5.97 -20.65
N VAL A 179 -7.80 -4.72 -20.22
CA VAL A 179 -7.69 -4.37 -18.80
C VAL A 179 -9.04 -4.64 -18.15
N VAL A 180 -9.09 -5.54 -17.17
CA VAL A 180 -10.34 -5.86 -16.45
C VAL A 180 -10.28 -5.32 -15.03
N LEU A 181 -11.21 -4.43 -14.69
CA LEU A 181 -11.41 -3.92 -13.35
C LEU A 181 -12.54 -4.69 -12.67
N VAL A 182 -12.18 -5.57 -11.74
CA VAL A 182 -13.12 -6.32 -10.90
C VAL A 182 -13.35 -5.56 -9.60
N LEU A 183 -14.62 -5.32 -9.27
CA LEU A 183 -15.04 -4.48 -8.14
C LEU A 183 -16.03 -5.25 -7.30
N PHE A 184 -15.83 -5.25 -5.99
CA PHE A 184 -16.69 -5.97 -5.05
C PHE A 184 -17.55 -5.00 -4.26
N PHE A 185 -18.85 -5.26 -4.18
CA PHE A 185 -19.82 -4.35 -3.57
C PHE A 185 -20.74 -5.08 -2.59
N GLU A 186 -20.80 -4.55 -1.37
CA GLU A 186 -21.75 -4.95 -0.32
C GLU A 186 -22.93 -3.99 -0.20
N GLY A 187 -22.91 -2.87 -0.93
CA GLY A 187 -23.90 -1.80 -0.79
C GLY A 187 -23.71 -0.90 0.44
N CYS A 188 -22.50 -0.86 0.99
CA CYS A 188 -22.16 0.03 2.11
C CYS A 188 -21.93 1.49 1.66
N ALA A 189 -21.80 2.43 2.59
CA ALA A 189 -21.53 3.84 2.27
C ALA A 189 -20.24 4.03 1.44
N GLY A 190 -19.22 3.20 1.68
CA GLY A 190 -17.98 3.19 0.89
C GLY A 190 -18.21 2.76 -0.57
N CYS A 191 -19.10 1.79 -0.81
CA CYS A 191 -19.50 1.38 -2.16
C CYS A 191 -20.12 2.55 -2.93
N SER A 192 -21.07 3.26 -2.29
CA SER A 192 -21.72 4.44 -2.88
C SER A 192 -20.75 5.58 -3.16
N ALA A 193 -19.74 5.77 -2.30
CA ALA A 193 -18.73 6.81 -2.50
C ALA A 193 -17.74 6.49 -3.64
N ALA A 194 -17.34 5.21 -3.79
CA ALA A 194 -16.39 4.79 -4.82
C ALA A 194 -17.02 4.64 -6.21
N TYR A 195 -18.32 4.35 -6.27
CA TYR A 195 -19.02 4.04 -7.53
C TYR A 195 -18.92 5.15 -8.59
N PRO A 196 -19.11 6.45 -8.28
CA PRO A 196 -18.97 7.52 -9.26
C PRO A 196 -17.57 7.58 -9.89
N GLU A 197 -16.51 7.37 -9.10
CA GLU A 197 -15.12 7.39 -9.60
C GLU A 197 -14.86 6.21 -10.54
N VAL A 198 -15.38 5.03 -10.22
CA VAL A 198 -15.30 3.86 -11.12
C VAL A 198 -15.94 4.17 -12.48
N LEU A 199 -17.12 4.80 -12.49
CA LEU A 199 -17.80 5.16 -13.72
C LEU A 199 -17.01 6.20 -14.52
N GLU A 200 -16.36 7.14 -13.83
CA GLU A 200 -15.49 8.12 -14.46
C GLU A 200 -14.27 7.44 -15.12
N ILE A 201 -13.62 6.50 -14.42
CA ILE A 201 -12.52 5.71 -14.97
C ILE A 201 -12.99 4.94 -16.20
N GLN A 202 -14.13 4.25 -16.11
CA GLN A 202 -14.69 3.52 -17.25
C GLN A 202 -14.95 4.45 -18.43
N GLY A 203 -15.54 5.63 -18.21
CA GLY A 203 -15.81 6.61 -19.26
C GLY A 203 -14.53 7.10 -19.92
N ARG A 204 -13.55 7.54 -19.11
CA ARG A 204 -12.27 8.08 -19.57
C ARG A 204 -11.41 7.06 -20.31
N HIS A 205 -11.52 5.78 -19.94
CA HIS A 205 -10.71 4.70 -20.50
C HIS A 205 -11.51 3.78 -21.44
N SER A 206 -12.73 4.15 -21.82
CA SER A 206 -13.59 3.36 -22.72
C SER A 206 -12.91 3.04 -24.06
N ALA A 207 -12.10 3.96 -24.60
CA ALA A 207 -11.31 3.76 -25.81
C ALA A 207 -10.05 2.89 -25.62
N LYS A 208 -9.67 2.57 -24.36
CA LYS A 208 -8.46 1.81 -24.00
C LYS A 208 -8.77 0.37 -23.59
N ASP A 209 -9.89 -0.17 -24.05
CA ASP A 209 -10.34 -1.54 -23.77
C ASP A 209 -10.38 -1.90 -22.27
N ILE A 210 -10.77 -0.95 -21.41
CA ILE A 210 -11.10 -1.29 -20.02
C ILE A 210 -12.48 -1.96 -19.96
N HIS A 211 -12.56 -3.11 -19.31
CA HIS A 211 -13.82 -3.79 -18.98
C HIS A 211 -14.02 -3.76 -17.48
N THR A 212 -15.23 -3.44 -17.03
CA THR A 212 -15.56 -3.35 -15.60
C THR A 212 -16.53 -4.46 -15.22
N ILE A 213 -16.24 -5.18 -14.14
CA ILE A 213 -17.10 -6.23 -13.60
C ILE A 213 -17.42 -5.89 -12.15
N GLY A 214 -18.69 -5.62 -11.85
CA GLY A 214 -19.18 -5.51 -10.48
C GLY A 214 -19.60 -6.88 -9.95
N ILE A 215 -19.12 -7.24 -8.77
CA ILE A 215 -19.47 -8.48 -8.08
C ILE A 215 -20.17 -8.12 -6.77
N ALA A 216 -21.43 -8.48 -6.65
CA ALA A 216 -22.18 -8.36 -5.42
C ALA A 216 -21.71 -9.42 -4.42
N VAL A 217 -21.34 -8.96 -3.23
CA VAL A 217 -20.92 -9.78 -2.08
C VAL A 217 -21.76 -9.38 -0.87
N GLY A 218 -21.89 -10.28 0.12
CA GLY A 218 -22.54 -9.97 1.41
C GLY A 218 -23.96 -9.38 1.34
N GLY A 219 -24.75 -9.71 0.31
CA GLY A 219 -26.10 -9.15 0.11
C GLY A 219 -26.18 -7.85 -0.69
N GLY A 220 -25.07 -7.39 -1.29
CA GLY A 220 -25.01 -6.18 -2.12
C GLY A 220 -25.78 -6.24 -3.46
N GLU A 221 -26.51 -7.33 -3.74
CA GLU A 221 -27.20 -7.54 -5.02
C GLU A 221 -28.27 -6.47 -5.30
N ALA A 222 -29.15 -6.20 -4.34
CA ALA A 222 -30.23 -5.23 -4.51
C ALA A 222 -29.66 -3.83 -4.76
N TRP A 223 -28.58 -3.48 -4.07
CA TRP A 223 -27.90 -2.20 -4.24
C TRP A 223 -27.26 -2.08 -5.63
N LEU A 224 -26.53 -3.11 -6.09
CA LEU A 224 -25.88 -3.13 -7.41
C LEU A 224 -26.92 -3.15 -8.54
N ALA A 225 -28.01 -3.90 -8.38
CA ALA A 225 -29.11 -3.96 -9.34
C ALA A 225 -29.78 -2.60 -9.51
N GLY A 226 -29.90 -1.82 -8.42
CA GLY A 226 -30.45 -0.47 -8.41
C GLY A 226 -29.53 0.61 -9.00
N GLN A 227 -28.24 0.33 -9.26
CA GLN A 227 -27.36 1.30 -9.92
C GLN A 227 -27.68 1.33 -11.43
N GLU A 228 -28.37 2.38 -11.90
CA GLU A 228 -28.80 2.52 -13.30
C GLU A 228 -27.64 2.79 -14.28
N LYS A 229 -26.52 3.34 -13.78
CA LYS A 229 -25.34 3.66 -14.59
C LYS A 229 -24.48 2.40 -14.78
N ARG A 230 -23.97 2.20 -16.00
CA ARG A 230 -23.66 0.86 -16.51
C ARG A 230 -22.19 0.48 -16.30
N LEU A 231 -21.89 -0.23 -15.21
CA LEU A 231 -20.79 -1.21 -15.29
C LEU A 231 -21.06 -2.16 -16.46
N HIS A 232 -20.02 -2.63 -17.15
CA HIS A 232 -20.20 -3.46 -18.33
C HIS A 232 -20.89 -4.79 -18.01
N SER A 233 -20.51 -5.40 -16.88
CA SER A 233 -21.14 -6.61 -16.37
C SER A 233 -21.30 -6.54 -14.84
N ILE A 234 -22.37 -7.15 -14.33
CA ILE A 234 -22.64 -7.26 -12.89
C ILE A 234 -23.03 -8.71 -12.59
N ALA A 235 -22.45 -9.30 -11.56
CA ALA A 235 -22.72 -10.66 -11.11
C ALA A 235 -22.94 -10.73 -9.59
N ALA A 236 -23.65 -11.77 -9.15
CA ALA A 236 -23.73 -12.17 -7.76
C ALA A 236 -22.66 -13.23 -7.47
N ASP A 237 -21.90 -13.06 -6.39
CA ASP A 237 -20.93 -14.06 -5.94
C ASP A 237 -21.62 -15.34 -5.42
N ARG A 238 -21.07 -16.52 -5.75
CA ARG A 238 -21.68 -17.83 -5.44
C ARG A 238 -21.97 -18.08 -3.96
N SER A 239 -21.11 -17.61 -3.06
CA SER A 239 -21.30 -17.77 -1.61
C SER A 239 -21.46 -16.42 -0.90
N GLY A 240 -21.59 -15.35 -1.68
CA GLY A 240 -21.52 -13.99 -1.20
C GLY A 240 -20.11 -13.52 -0.83
N LYS A 241 -19.06 -14.32 -1.02
CA LYS A 241 -17.65 -13.92 -0.81
C LYS A 241 -16.59 -14.83 -1.46
N GLU A 242 -16.94 -15.88 -2.19
CA GLU A 242 -15.96 -16.86 -2.72
C GLU A 242 -14.96 -16.23 -3.68
N THR A 243 -15.42 -15.42 -4.62
CA THR A 243 -14.55 -14.67 -5.53
C THR A 243 -13.74 -13.64 -4.77
N TRP A 244 -14.36 -12.94 -3.80
CA TRP A 244 -13.67 -11.96 -2.97
C TRP A 244 -12.50 -12.59 -2.20
N ASP A 245 -12.72 -13.72 -1.54
CA ASP A 245 -11.70 -14.41 -0.75
C ASP A 245 -10.50 -14.83 -1.62
N ARG A 246 -10.75 -15.28 -2.85
CA ARG A 246 -9.67 -15.59 -3.83
C ARG A 246 -8.86 -14.34 -4.19
N TYR A 247 -9.52 -13.20 -4.38
CA TYR A 247 -8.88 -11.93 -4.73
C TYR A 247 -8.26 -11.18 -3.54
N GLN A 248 -8.54 -11.60 -2.31
CA GLN A 248 -7.86 -11.13 -1.10
C GLN A 248 -6.59 -11.94 -0.77
N GLY A 249 -6.27 -12.95 -1.59
CA GLY A 249 -5.19 -13.89 -1.30
C GLY A 249 -5.51 -14.83 -0.13
N ALA A 250 -6.76 -14.86 0.36
CA ALA A 250 -7.19 -15.70 1.49
C ALA A 250 -7.34 -17.19 1.14
N GLY A 251 -7.13 -17.55 -0.13
CA GLY A 251 -7.12 -18.93 -0.63
C GLY A 251 -5.75 -19.46 -1.06
N SER A 252 -4.65 -18.78 -0.73
CA SER A 252 -3.34 -19.44 -0.83
C SER A 252 -3.26 -20.53 0.24
N PRO A 253 -2.88 -21.76 -0.14
CA PRO A 253 -2.97 -22.96 0.69
C PRO A 253 -2.20 -22.86 2.01
#